data_AF-A0A8B2NSU3-F1
#
_entry.id   AF-A0A8B2NSU3-F1
#
_cell.length_a   1.000
_cell.length_b   1.000
_cell.length_c   1.000
_cell.angle_alpha   90.00
_cell.angle_beta   90.00
_cell.angle_gamma   90.00
#
_symmetry.space_group_name_H-M   'P 1'
#
loop_
_entity.id
_entity.type
_entity.pdbx_description
1 polymer ?
#
loop_
_entity_poly.entity_id
_entity_poly.type
_entity_poly.pdbx_seq_one_letter_code
_entity_poly.pdbx_strand_id
1 'polypeptide(L)'
;MALWFANRESMKAVREKINIGLDNLSQVTDRVTILETVRVVNLAVDTPVAEYGQDFTPALTWVLDGAAPVVRQTVNGSPIAPNTETWTAPVTITDDATYTVTVTDHRGRKDSASVSVDFKYRVFWGVSPSETLDAAGVLNLAESSLAGSLHRAMTVDATGGQYLFYAYPVVFGDVGWVTAFGDPIAPVVETVTLTTPAGYTGSYYVVRLPNTIDHAEAIWSVGTDGDADPFGVTVALDLSLEELTVG
;
A
#
# COMPACT_ATOMS: atom_id res chain seq x y z
N MET A 1 -76.71 -0.52 -10.73
CA MET A 1 -75.36 -0.63 -11.33
C MET A 1 -74.52 0.64 -11.14
N ALA A 2 -75.03 1.84 -11.43
CA ALA A 2 -74.29 3.11 -11.29
C ALA A 2 -73.72 3.40 -9.89
N LEU A 3 -74.46 3.12 -8.81
CA LEU A 3 -74.00 3.29 -7.42
C LEU A 3 -72.79 2.41 -7.06
N TRP A 4 -72.72 1.19 -7.62
CA TRP A 4 -71.60 0.27 -7.38
C TRP A 4 -70.32 0.75 -8.08
N PHE A 5 -70.43 1.25 -9.31
CA PHE A 5 -69.30 1.84 -10.03
C PHE A 5 -68.78 3.11 -9.36
N ALA A 6 -69.68 4.00 -8.92
CA ALA A 6 -69.31 5.21 -8.18
C ALA A 6 -68.54 4.88 -6.87
N ASN A 7 -68.97 3.84 -6.15
CA ASN A 7 -68.29 3.39 -4.93
C ASN A 7 -66.91 2.79 -5.24
N ARG A 8 -66.77 2.02 -6.33
CA ARG A 8 -65.50 1.42 -6.74
C ARG A 8 -64.45 2.46 -7.13
N GLU A 9 -64.84 3.49 -7.89
CA GLU A 9 -63.94 4.59 -8.26
C GLU A 9 -63.58 5.44 -7.03
N SER A 10 -64.53 5.66 -6.11
CA SER A 10 -64.25 6.33 -4.83
C SER A 10 -63.21 5.55 -4.00
N MET A 11 -63.32 4.23 -3.93
CA MET A 11 -62.38 3.37 -3.20
C MET A 11 -60.99 3.31 -3.85
N LYS A 12 -60.89 3.37 -5.18
CA LYS A 12 -59.59 3.49 -5.87
C LYS A 12 -58.90 4.81 -5.50
N ALA A 13 -59.63 5.93 -5.53
CA ALA A 13 -59.10 7.23 -5.15
C ALA A 13 -58.65 7.27 -3.67
N VAL A 14 -59.38 6.59 -2.78
CA VAL A 14 -58.97 6.45 -1.37
C VAL A 14 -57.67 5.63 -1.26
N ARG A 15 -57.57 4.50 -1.97
CA ARG A 15 -56.37 3.65 -1.97
C ARG A 15 -55.14 4.38 -2.51
N GLU A 16 -55.30 5.15 -3.58
CA GLU A 16 -54.23 5.95 -4.17
C GLU A 16 -53.72 7.01 -3.20
N LYS A 17 -54.63 7.73 -2.51
CA LYS A 17 -54.25 8.69 -1.47
C LYS A 17 -53.51 8.04 -0.29
N ILE A 18 -53.92 6.83 0.11
CA ILE A 18 -53.22 6.07 1.16
C ILE A 18 -51.81 5.72 0.71
N ASN A 19 -51.64 5.22 -0.51
CA ASN A 19 -50.32 4.87 -1.03
C ASN A 19 -49.40 6.10 -1.10
N ILE A 20 -49.90 7.24 -1.61
CA ILE A 20 -49.14 8.51 -1.62
C ILE A 20 -48.76 8.93 -0.20
N GLY A 21 -49.66 8.78 0.77
CA GLY A 21 -49.38 9.07 2.18
C GLY A 21 -48.28 8.18 2.77
N LEU A 22 -48.28 6.88 2.43
CA LEU A 22 -47.25 5.93 2.85
C LEU A 22 -45.89 6.25 2.22
N ASP A 23 -45.87 6.58 0.93
CA ASP A 23 -44.64 6.97 0.22
C ASP A 23 -44.03 8.25 0.83
N ASN A 24 -44.86 9.24 1.14
CA ASN A 24 -44.41 10.46 1.82
C ASN A 24 -43.85 10.18 3.22
N LEU A 25 -44.48 9.28 3.99
CA LEU A 25 -44.01 8.90 5.32
C LEU A 25 -42.66 8.16 5.27
N SER A 26 -42.48 7.30 4.26
CA SER A 26 -41.20 6.63 4.00
C SER A 26 -40.10 7.67 3.72
N GLN A 27 -40.37 8.62 2.81
CA GLN A 27 -39.40 9.68 2.49
C GLN A 27 -39.04 10.56 3.70
N VAL A 28 -40.01 10.89 4.56
CA VAL A 28 -39.73 11.63 5.80
C VAL A 28 -38.83 10.81 6.74
N THR A 29 -39.08 9.51 6.84
CA THR A 29 -38.26 8.60 7.67
C THR A 29 -36.81 8.54 7.17
N ASP A 30 -36.61 8.42 5.85
CA ASP A 30 -35.27 8.43 5.24
C ASP A 30 -34.55 9.76 5.47
N ARG A 31 -35.26 10.88 5.28
CA ARG A 31 -34.72 12.22 5.53
C ARG A 31 -34.35 12.43 7.00
N VAL A 32 -35.18 11.98 7.94
CA VAL A 32 -34.88 12.04 9.37
C VAL A 32 -33.66 11.18 9.68
N THR A 33 -33.58 9.97 9.14
CA THR A 33 -32.45 9.07 9.39
C THR A 33 -31.11 9.68 8.93
N ILE A 34 -31.08 10.29 7.75
CA ILE A 34 -29.87 10.97 7.24
C ILE A 34 -29.52 12.22 8.06
N LEU A 35 -30.51 13.03 8.45
CA LEU A 35 -30.31 14.20 9.31
C LEU A 35 -29.85 13.81 10.71
N GLU A 36 -30.15 12.58 11.12
CA GLU A 36 -29.81 12.10 12.44
C GLU A 36 -28.42 11.49 12.52
N THR A 37 -27.72 11.13 11.45
CA THR A 37 -26.38 10.53 11.59
C THR A 37 -25.24 11.46 11.19
N VAL A 38 -24.05 11.17 11.70
CA VAL A 38 -22.78 11.71 11.19
C VAL A 38 -21.83 10.54 10.96
N ARG A 39 -21.10 10.58 9.85
CA ARG A 39 -20.14 9.54 9.44
C ARG A 39 -18.81 10.17 9.06
N VAL A 40 -17.72 9.46 9.34
CA VAL A 40 -16.38 9.78 8.83
C VAL A 40 -16.21 9.05 7.51
N VAL A 41 -16.03 9.80 6.43
CA VAL A 41 -15.79 9.24 5.09
C VAL A 41 -14.52 9.85 4.49
N ASN A 42 -13.95 9.17 3.50
CA ASN A 42 -12.74 9.61 2.80
C ASN A 42 -11.56 9.94 3.74
N LEU A 43 -11.42 9.21 4.85
CA LEU A 43 -10.27 9.36 5.73
C LEU A 43 -9.00 8.94 4.97
N ALA A 44 -8.05 9.86 4.87
CA ALA A 44 -6.78 9.68 4.18
C ALA A 44 -5.64 10.32 4.98
N VAL A 45 -4.43 9.82 4.75
CA VAL A 45 -3.17 10.43 5.17
C VAL A 45 -2.43 10.90 3.93
N ASP A 46 -1.73 12.03 4.04
CA ASP A 46 -0.97 12.67 2.96
C ASP A 46 0.07 11.74 2.31
N THR A 47 0.80 10.99 3.13
CA THR A 47 1.80 10.03 2.67
C THR A 47 1.59 8.70 3.42
N PRO A 48 0.90 7.71 2.82
CA PRO A 48 0.57 6.45 3.49
C PRO A 48 1.77 5.49 3.60
N VAL A 49 2.87 5.77 2.90
CA VAL A 49 4.08 4.94 2.93
C VAL A 49 5.30 5.82 3.18
N ALA A 50 6.02 5.55 4.26
CA ALA A 50 7.26 6.23 4.63
C ALA A 50 8.46 5.27 4.58
N GLU A 51 9.68 5.80 4.51
CA GLU A 51 10.90 4.99 4.63
C GLU A 51 11.34 4.91 6.08
N TYR A 52 11.77 3.72 6.53
CA TYR A 52 12.47 3.61 7.82
C TYR A 52 13.66 4.58 7.89
N GLY A 53 13.91 5.11 9.09
CA GLY A 53 14.95 6.11 9.34
C GLY A 53 14.51 7.56 9.16
N GLN A 54 13.38 7.78 8.48
CA GLN A 54 12.78 9.10 8.34
C GLN A 54 11.97 9.48 9.58
N ASP A 55 12.10 10.74 10.04
CA ASP A 55 11.10 11.37 10.91
C ASP A 55 9.91 11.85 10.05
N PHE A 56 8.73 11.29 10.27
CA PHE A 56 7.53 11.62 9.49
C PHE A 56 6.44 12.26 10.35
N THR A 57 5.79 13.32 9.86
CA THR A 57 4.66 13.97 10.54
C THR A 57 3.38 13.76 9.73
N PRO A 58 2.53 12.78 10.08
CA PRO A 58 1.30 12.50 9.35
C PRO A 58 0.32 13.69 9.32
N ALA A 59 -0.21 13.98 8.14
CA ALA A 59 -1.32 14.90 7.96
C ALA A 59 -2.56 14.14 7.47
N LEU A 60 -3.60 14.13 8.29
CA LEU A 60 -4.86 13.45 8.04
C LEU A 60 -5.89 14.42 7.47
N THR A 61 -6.70 13.90 6.55
CA THR A 61 -7.88 14.58 6.00
C THR A 61 -9.05 13.60 5.96
N TRP A 62 -10.26 14.07 6.25
CA TRP A 62 -11.48 13.29 6.13
C TRP A 62 -12.66 14.21 5.85
N VAL A 63 -13.82 13.63 5.55
CA VAL A 63 -15.08 14.35 5.35
C VAL A 63 -16.10 13.85 6.36
N LEU A 64 -16.88 14.77 6.92
CA LEU A 64 -18.02 14.46 7.76
C LEU A 64 -19.30 14.45 6.90
N ASP A 65 -19.86 13.26 6.71
CA ASP A 65 -21.11 13.07 5.98
C ASP A 65 -22.30 12.98 6.94
N GLY A 66 -23.44 13.56 6.56
CA GLY A 66 -24.64 13.68 7.40
C GLY A 66 -24.83 15.07 8.02
N ALA A 67 -25.95 15.26 8.72
CA ALA A 67 -26.31 16.57 9.28
C ALA A 67 -26.44 16.59 10.81
N ALA A 68 -26.12 15.47 11.48
CA ALA A 68 -26.18 15.42 12.93
C ALA A 68 -25.09 16.32 13.54
N PRO A 69 -25.43 17.19 14.50
CA PRO A 69 -24.43 17.97 15.21
C PRO A 69 -23.38 17.08 15.90
N VAL A 70 -22.10 17.31 15.57
CA VAL A 70 -20.97 16.66 16.23
C VAL A 70 -20.71 17.35 17.57
N VAL A 71 -20.71 16.60 18.66
CA VAL A 71 -20.46 17.12 20.02
C VAL A 71 -19.10 16.71 20.57
N ARG A 72 -18.53 15.60 20.07
CA ARG A 72 -17.21 15.13 20.46
C ARG A 72 -16.53 14.50 19.25
N GLN A 73 -15.24 14.77 19.11
CA GLN A 73 -14.41 14.18 18.08
C GLN A 73 -13.02 13.89 18.64
N THR A 74 -12.42 12.78 18.19
CA THR A 74 -11.10 12.36 18.67
C THR A 74 -10.26 11.77 17.55
N VAL A 75 -8.95 11.92 17.65
CA VAL A 75 -7.94 11.15 16.89
C VAL A 75 -7.17 10.29 17.90
N ASN A 76 -7.16 8.97 17.72
CA ASN A 76 -6.55 8.01 18.66
C ASN A 76 -6.99 8.24 20.11
N GLY A 77 -8.28 8.54 20.31
CA GLY A 77 -8.87 8.84 21.62
C GLY A 77 -8.55 10.24 22.17
N SER A 78 -7.59 10.96 21.60
CA SER A 78 -7.25 12.34 21.99
C SER A 78 -8.29 13.33 21.43
N PRO A 79 -8.86 14.22 22.25
CA PRO A 79 -9.92 15.13 21.82
C PRO A 79 -9.41 16.18 20.83
N ILE A 80 -10.21 16.44 19.81
CA ILE A 80 -10.04 17.55 18.87
C ILE A 80 -11.34 18.36 18.78
N ALA A 81 -11.26 19.56 18.18
CA ALA A 81 -12.45 20.40 18.02
C ALA A 81 -13.53 19.67 17.17
N PRO A 82 -14.82 19.76 17.55
CA PRO A 82 -15.90 19.21 16.73
C PRO A 82 -15.93 19.82 15.33
N ASN A 83 -16.38 19.06 14.33
CA ASN A 83 -16.46 19.46 12.92
C ASN A 83 -15.09 19.74 12.28
N THR A 84 -14.03 19.22 12.87
CA THR A 84 -12.70 19.26 12.24
C THR A 84 -12.65 18.20 11.15
N GLU A 85 -12.02 18.52 10.02
CA GLU A 85 -11.86 17.63 8.86
C GLU A 85 -10.38 17.44 8.47
N THR A 86 -9.47 18.06 9.22
CA THR A 86 -8.03 17.96 9.02
C THR A 86 -7.32 17.86 10.37
N TRP A 87 -6.23 17.08 10.43
CA TRP A 87 -5.42 17.00 11.65
C TRP A 87 -3.99 16.63 11.30
N THR A 88 -3.05 17.31 11.93
CA THR A 88 -1.62 17.00 11.80
C THR A 88 -1.14 16.41 13.12
N ALA A 89 -0.36 15.34 13.03
CA ALA A 89 0.21 14.71 14.21
C ALA A 89 1.09 15.71 14.97
N PRO A 90 0.95 15.81 16.31
CA PRO A 90 1.76 16.73 17.10
C PRO A 90 3.19 16.23 17.33
N VAL A 91 3.45 14.96 17.03
CA VAL A 91 4.75 14.29 17.20
C VAL A 91 5.05 13.51 15.93
N THR A 92 6.32 13.49 15.55
CA THR A 92 6.81 12.65 14.46
C THR A 92 6.72 11.17 14.81
N ILE A 93 6.54 10.34 13.80
CA ILE A 93 6.61 8.88 13.89
C ILE A 93 7.80 8.37 13.09
N THR A 94 8.33 7.22 13.50
CA THR A 94 9.48 6.54 12.90
C THR A 94 9.20 5.06 12.62
N ASP A 95 7.94 4.65 12.79
CA ASP A 95 7.46 3.26 12.69
C ASP A 95 5.98 3.27 12.28
N ASP A 96 5.47 2.11 11.88
CA ASP A 96 4.09 1.88 11.47
C ASP A 96 3.11 2.49 12.49
N ALA A 97 2.12 3.24 11.99
CA ALA A 97 1.14 3.88 12.84
C ALA A 97 -0.25 3.84 12.23
N THR A 98 -1.25 3.52 13.05
CA THR A 98 -2.66 3.61 12.66
C THR A 98 -3.32 4.77 13.40
N TYR A 99 -4.07 5.58 12.65
CA TYR A 99 -4.85 6.68 13.15
C TYR A 99 -6.33 6.39 13.00
N THR A 100 -7.06 6.42 14.11
CA THR A 100 -8.51 6.27 14.15
C THR A 100 -9.15 7.61 14.49
N VAL A 101 -9.96 8.12 13.55
CA VAL A 101 -10.85 9.26 13.79
C VAL A 101 -12.17 8.71 14.31
N THR A 102 -12.65 9.24 15.44
CA THR A 102 -13.96 8.90 15.99
C THR A 102 -14.77 10.17 16.18
N VAL A 103 -16.00 10.18 15.68
CA VAL A 103 -16.98 11.24 15.88
C VAL A 103 -18.10 10.73 16.78
N THR A 104 -18.67 11.63 17.58
CA THR A 104 -19.84 11.37 18.41
C THR A 104 -20.84 12.49 18.23
N ASP A 105 -22.08 12.13 17.92
CA ASP A 105 -23.17 13.09 17.74
C ASP A 105 -23.84 13.49 19.06
N HIS A 106 -24.73 14.49 18.99
CA HIS A 106 -25.52 14.96 20.14
C HIS A 106 -26.41 13.90 20.81
N ARG A 107 -26.66 12.75 20.15
CA ARG A 107 -27.41 11.62 20.73
C ARG A 107 -26.49 10.53 21.29
N GLY A 108 -25.17 10.74 21.27
CA GLY A 108 -24.18 9.79 21.77
C GLY A 108 -23.86 8.64 20.80
N ARG A 109 -24.37 8.68 19.56
CA ARG A 109 -23.99 7.70 18.52
C ARG A 109 -22.59 8.00 18.02
N LYS A 110 -21.86 6.95 17.64
CA LYS A 110 -20.47 7.04 17.22
C LYS A 110 -20.29 6.48 15.82
N ASP A 111 -19.38 7.11 15.09
CA ASP A 111 -18.83 6.58 13.85
C ASP A 111 -17.31 6.74 13.88
N SER A 112 -16.59 5.86 13.19
CA SER A 112 -15.14 5.86 13.19
C SER A 112 -14.57 5.29 11.91
N ALA A 113 -13.48 5.91 11.44
CA ALA A 113 -12.65 5.40 10.35
C ALA A 113 -11.20 5.33 10.81
N SER A 114 -10.42 4.43 10.20
CA SER A 114 -8.98 4.32 10.46
C SER A 114 -8.17 4.38 9.16
N VAL A 115 -6.96 4.92 9.26
CA VAL A 115 -5.96 4.96 8.19
C VAL A 115 -4.60 4.65 8.78
N SER A 116 -3.74 3.98 8.02
CA SER A 116 -2.39 3.61 8.46
C SER A 116 -1.32 4.34 7.64
N VAL A 117 -0.17 4.55 8.28
CA VAL A 117 1.10 4.88 7.66
C VAL A 117 1.99 3.66 7.82
N ASP A 118 2.47 3.13 6.70
CA ASP A 118 3.37 1.98 6.68
C ASP A 118 4.81 2.43 6.40
N PHE A 119 5.71 2.13 7.32
CA PHE A 119 7.14 2.25 7.13
C PHE A 119 7.67 1.02 6.38
N LYS A 120 8.46 1.31 5.35
CA LYS A 120 9.05 0.31 4.47
C LYS A 120 10.55 0.53 4.36
N TYR A 121 11.29 -0.53 4.11
CA TYR A 121 12.73 -0.43 3.91
C TYR A 121 13.01 -0.13 2.44
N ARG A 122 14.07 0.64 2.18
CA ARG A 122 14.57 0.80 0.83
C ARG A 122 15.42 -0.42 0.44
N VAL A 123 15.16 -0.96 -0.74
CA VAL A 123 15.98 -1.97 -1.41
C VAL A 123 16.60 -1.37 -2.66
N PHE A 124 17.76 -1.88 -3.07
CA PHE A 124 18.56 -1.36 -4.18
C PHE A 124 18.88 -2.48 -5.16
N TRP A 125 18.86 -2.20 -6.46
CA TRP A 125 19.30 -3.16 -7.48
C TRP A 125 19.93 -2.46 -8.67
N GLY A 126 20.74 -3.20 -9.41
CA GLY A 126 21.42 -2.68 -10.58
C GLY A 126 22.57 -3.58 -10.99
N VAL A 127 23.49 -2.99 -11.74
CA VAL A 127 24.65 -3.68 -12.28
C VAL A 127 25.93 -2.99 -11.84
N SER A 128 27.02 -3.76 -11.77
CA SER A 128 28.37 -3.23 -11.54
C SER A 128 29.43 -4.15 -12.14
N PRO A 129 30.55 -3.61 -12.66
CA PRO A 129 31.70 -4.43 -13.09
C PRO A 129 32.50 -5.00 -11.90
N SER A 130 32.27 -4.51 -10.67
CA SER A 130 32.98 -4.98 -9.48
C SER A 130 32.31 -6.23 -8.90
N GLU A 131 33.09 -7.21 -8.48
CA GLU A 131 32.59 -8.45 -7.86
C GLU A 131 31.97 -8.25 -6.47
N THR A 132 32.34 -7.18 -5.78
CA THR A 132 31.90 -6.86 -4.43
C THR A 132 31.50 -5.39 -4.36
N LEU A 133 30.49 -5.08 -3.56
CA LEU A 133 30.06 -3.70 -3.31
C LEU A 133 30.22 -3.34 -1.83
N ASP A 134 30.77 -2.16 -1.56
CA ASP A 134 30.69 -1.55 -0.24
C ASP A 134 29.38 -0.74 -0.08
N ALA A 135 29.20 -0.08 1.06
CA ALA A 135 28.00 0.72 1.32
C ALA A 135 27.78 1.81 0.26
N ALA A 136 28.84 2.44 -0.25
CA ALA A 136 28.73 3.47 -1.28
C ALA A 136 28.36 2.85 -2.64
N GLY A 137 28.92 1.68 -2.97
CA GLY A 137 28.56 0.91 -4.15
C GLY A 137 27.08 0.53 -4.17
N VAL A 138 26.55 0.03 -3.05
CA VAL A 138 25.13 -0.32 -2.92
C VAL A 138 24.22 0.90 -3.11
N LEU A 139 24.55 2.03 -2.50
CA LEU A 139 23.76 3.26 -2.60
C LEU A 139 23.80 3.89 -4.01
N ASN A 140 24.81 3.57 -4.82
CA ASN A 140 24.97 4.05 -6.19
C ASN A 140 24.39 3.09 -7.25
N LEU A 141 23.77 1.98 -6.84
CA LEU A 141 23.02 1.14 -7.78
C LEU A 141 21.91 1.96 -8.45
N ALA A 142 21.67 1.68 -9.73
CA ALA A 142 20.83 2.52 -10.58
C ALA A 142 19.37 2.61 -10.09
N GLU A 143 18.86 1.55 -9.50
CA GLU A 143 17.46 1.42 -9.14
C GLU A 143 17.26 1.21 -7.63
N SER A 144 16.18 1.78 -7.09
CA SER A 144 15.77 1.54 -5.70
C SER A 144 14.27 1.70 -5.52
N SER A 145 13.70 1.04 -4.51
CA SER A 145 12.29 1.25 -4.13
C SER A 145 12.05 0.86 -2.68
N LEU A 146 10.91 1.29 -2.15
CA LEU A 146 10.43 0.85 -0.84
C LEU A 146 9.80 -0.54 -0.95
N ALA A 147 10.17 -1.44 -0.04
CA ALA A 147 9.70 -2.82 0.00
C ALA A 147 9.36 -3.23 1.43
N GLY A 148 8.44 -4.20 1.55
CA GLY A 148 8.10 -4.87 2.80
C GLY A 148 8.53 -6.33 2.86
N SER A 149 9.18 -6.83 1.81
CA SER A 149 9.67 -8.19 1.67
C SER A 149 10.85 -8.23 0.68
N LEU A 150 11.58 -9.35 0.66
CA LEU A 150 12.70 -9.54 -0.26
C LEU A 150 12.27 -9.94 -1.67
N HIS A 151 11.08 -10.53 -1.85
CA HIS A 151 10.65 -11.06 -3.14
C HIS A 151 10.56 -9.93 -4.18
N ARG A 152 11.32 -10.09 -5.28
CA ARG A 152 11.34 -9.12 -6.37
C ARG A 152 11.69 -9.76 -7.71
N ALA A 153 11.02 -9.28 -8.77
CA ALA A 153 11.45 -9.43 -10.16
C ALA A 153 12.07 -8.12 -10.65
N MET A 154 13.17 -8.23 -11.40
CA MET A 154 13.99 -7.11 -11.84
C MET A 154 14.40 -7.30 -13.30
N THR A 155 14.51 -6.19 -14.01
CA THR A 155 15.09 -6.11 -15.36
C THR A 155 16.10 -4.99 -15.35
N VAL A 156 17.33 -5.28 -15.78
CA VAL A 156 18.44 -4.32 -15.79
C VAL A 156 19.23 -4.44 -17.09
N ASP A 157 19.80 -3.33 -17.56
CA ASP A 157 20.75 -3.34 -18.68
C ASP A 157 22.14 -3.73 -18.15
N ALA A 158 22.60 -4.92 -18.52
CA ALA A 158 23.91 -5.46 -18.15
C ALA A 158 24.90 -5.43 -19.32
N THR A 159 24.63 -4.67 -20.39
CA THR A 159 25.53 -4.58 -21.56
C THR A 159 26.95 -4.23 -21.14
N GLY A 160 27.93 -4.90 -21.73
CA GLY A 160 29.36 -4.75 -21.43
C GLY A 160 29.90 -5.68 -20.35
N GLY A 161 29.16 -6.72 -19.96
CA GLY A 161 29.62 -7.76 -19.04
C GLY A 161 29.66 -7.29 -17.59
N GLN A 162 28.51 -7.24 -16.93
CA GLN A 162 28.38 -6.72 -15.56
C GLN A 162 27.75 -7.73 -14.61
N TYR A 163 28.09 -7.65 -13.33
CA TYR A 163 27.41 -8.41 -12.28
C TYR A 163 26.08 -7.75 -11.93
N LEU A 164 25.05 -8.56 -11.73
CA LEU A 164 23.75 -8.13 -11.25
C LEU A 164 23.73 -8.19 -9.73
N PHE A 165 23.25 -7.11 -9.11
CA PHE A 165 23.19 -6.94 -7.66
C PHE A 165 21.78 -6.61 -7.18
N TYR A 166 21.42 -7.19 -6.04
CA TYR A 166 20.22 -6.84 -5.27
C TYR A 166 20.59 -6.76 -3.79
N ALA A 167 20.38 -5.60 -3.20
CA ALA A 167 20.63 -5.34 -1.80
C ALA A 167 19.30 -5.13 -1.05
N TYR A 168 19.10 -5.91 0.01
CA TYR A 168 17.91 -5.81 0.85
C TYR A 168 18.27 -5.97 2.34
N PRO A 169 17.46 -5.41 3.25
CA PRO A 169 17.72 -5.50 4.69
C PRO A 169 17.68 -6.95 5.19
N VAL A 170 18.57 -7.31 6.10
CA VAL A 170 18.60 -8.66 6.70
C VAL A 170 17.31 -9.03 7.45
N VAL A 171 16.50 -8.03 7.84
CA VAL A 171 15.20 -8.26 8.52
C VAL A 171 14.17 -8.96 7.64
N PHE A 172 14.38 -9.01 6.32
CA PHE A 172 13.51 -9.78 5.42
C PHE A 172 13.81 -11.28 5.42
N GLY A 173 14.88 -11.72 6.09
CA GLY A 173 15.30 -13.11 6.13
C GLY A 173 16.27 -13.48 5.01
N ASP A 174 16.62 -14.76 4.93
CA ASP A 174 17.58 -15.26 3.95
C ASP A 174 16.92 -15.52 2.59
N VAL A 175 17.74 -15.47 1.53
CA VAL A 175 17.29 -15.82 0.18
C VAL A 175 17.01 -17.33 0.08
N GLY A 176 15.83 -17.69 -0.43
CA GLY A 176 15.48 -19.08 -0.71
C GLY A 176 15.87 -19.50 -2.12
N TRP A 177 15.60 -18.64 -3.10
CA TRP A 177 15.90 -18.89 -4.51
C TRP A 177 16.25 -17.60 -5.27
N VAL A 178 17.05 -17.78 -6.32
CA VAL A 178 17.35 -16.76 -7.33
C VAL A 178 17.23 -17.43 -8.70
N THR A 179 16.53 -16.79 -9.63
CA THR A 179 16.49 -17.22 -11.03
C THR A 179 16.95 -16.08 -11.91
N ALA A 180 17.65 -16.40 -13.00
CA ALA A 180 17.90 -15.45 -14.08
C ALA A 180 17.56 -16.13 -15.40
N PHE A 181 16.87 -15.40 -16.27
CA PHE A 181 16.32 -15.94 -17.53
C PHE A 181 15.48 -17.22 -17.34
N GLY A 182 14.86 -17.39 -16.17
CA GLY A 182 14.04 -18.55 -15.81
C GLY A 182 14.80 -19.76 -15.27
N ASP A 183 16.14 -19.71 -15.22
CA ASP A 183 16.97 -20.77 -14.68
C ASP A 183 17.40 -20.47 -13.23
N PRO A 184 17.29 -21.45 -12.32
CA PRO A 184 17.84 -21.32 -10.96
C PRO A 184 19.34 -21.10 -10.97
N ILE A 185 19.79 -20.08 -10.25
CA ILE A 185 21.20 -19.75 -10.08
C ILE A 185 21.53 -19.73 -8.60
N ALA A 186 22.65 -20.37 -8.23
CA ALA A 186 23.20 -20.23 -6.88
C ALA A 186 23.83 -18.83 -6.74
N PRO A 187 23.27 -17.93 -5.90
CA PRO A 187 23.81 -16.60 -5.76
C PRO A 187 25.05 -16.58 -4.85
N VAL A 188 25.83 -15.50 -4.96
CA VAL A 188 26.80 -15.11 -3.94
C VAL A 188 26.15 -14.07 -3.04
N VAL A 189 26.24 -14.26 -1.72
CA VAL A 189 25.59 -13.39 -0.73
C VAL A 189 26.65 -12.83 0.21
N GLU A 190 26.69 -11.51 0.31
CA GLU A 190 27.55 -10.77 1.23
C GLU A 190 26.70 -9.93 2.18
N THR A 191 27.30 -9.47 3.29
CA THR A 191 26.62 -8.59 4.24
C THR A 191 27.34 -7.26 4.31
N VAL A 192 26.60 -6.17 4.10
CA VAL A 192 27.11 -4.79 4.14
C VAL A 192 26.26 -3.99 5.12
N THR A 193 26.89 -3.15 5.94
CA THR A 193 26.16 -2.18 6.76
C THR A 193 26.18 -0.84 6.05
N LEU A 194 25.00 -0.24 5.86
CA LEU A 194 24.84 1.05 5.18
C LEU A 194 23.81 1.93 5.88
N THR A 195 23.84 3.22 5.55
CA THR A 195 22.80 4.19 5.96
C THR A 195 22.05 4.66 4.72
N THR A 196 20.73 4.47 4.68
CA THR A 196 19.91 4.91 3.54
C THR A 196 19.80 6.44 3.51
N PRO A 197 19.41 7.06 2.38
CA PRO A 197 19.20 8.51 2.30
C PRO A 197 18.16 9.04 3.30
N ALA A 198 17.20 8.21 3.71
CA ALA A 198 16.21 8.56 4.72
C ALA A 198 16.77 8.55 6.15
N GLY A 199 17.95 7.98 6.38
CA GLY A 199 18.62 7.93 7.69
C GLY A 199 18.60 6.57 8.38
N TYR A 200 18.07 5.51 7.75
CA TYR A 200 18.07 4.18 8.36
C TYR A 200 19.45 3.54 8.25
N THR A 201 20.05 3.18 9.39
CA THR A 201 21.27 2.39 9.44
C THR A 201 20.94 0.94 9.77
N GLY A 202 21.36 0.01 8.91
CA GLY A 202 21.12 -1.40 9.10
C GLY A 202 22.05 -2.28 8.27
N SER A 203 22.05 -3.57 8.59
CA SER A 203 22.73 -4.59 7.78
C SER A 203 21.84 -4.99 6.61
N TYR A 204 22.46 -5.12 5.45
CA TYR A 204 21.87 -5.52 4.18
C TYR A 204 22.57 -6.77 3.67
N TYR A 205 21.80 -7.73 3.19
CA TYR A 205 22.32 -8.76 2.30
C TYR A 205 22.48 -8.18 0.92
N VAL A 206 23.66 -8.37 0.33
CA VAL A 206 23.98 -8.02 -1.05
C VAL A 206 24.10 -9.32 -1.82
N VAL A 207 23.06 -9.62 -2.58
CA VAL A 207 22.95 -10.81 -3.43
C VAL A 207 23.46 -10.44 -4.81
N ARG A 208 24.39 -11.24 -5.35
CA ARG A 208 24.83 -11.13 -6.73
C ARG A 208 24.75 -12.46 -7.46
N LEU A 209 24.61 -12.38 -8.77
CA LEU A 209 24.87 -13.53 -9.63
C LEU A 209 26.38 -13.84 -9.67
N PRO A 210 26.78 -15.13 -9.73
CA PRO A 210 28.19 -15.53 -9.67
C PRO A 210 28.99 -15.06 -10.88
N ASN A 211 28.36 -14.95 -12.05
CA ASN A 211 28.97 -14.56 -13.31
C ASN A 211 28.45 -13.21 -13.79
N THR A 212 29.23 -12.53 -14.62
CA THR A 212 28.78 -11.35 -15.35
C THR A 212 27.76 -11.76 -16.42
N ILE A 213 26.87 -10.83 -16.75
CA ILE A 213 25.89 -10.94 -17.83
C ILE A 213 26.18 -9.82 -18.83
N ASP A 214 26.08 -10.10 -20.12
CA ASP A 214 26.18 -9.12 -21.20
C ASP A 214 24.88 -9.12 -22.00
N HIS A 215 23.84 -8.52 -21.43
CA HIS A 215 22.51 -8.49 -22.05
C HIS A 215 21.78 -7.18 -21.70
N ALA A 216 21.16 -6.56 -22.70
CA ALA A 216 20.48 -5.27 -22.54
C ALA A 216 19.20 -5.35 -21.69
N GLU A 217 18.60 -6.54 -21.58
CA GLU A 217 17.43 -6.82 -20.75
C GLU A 217 17.70 -8.05 -19.89
N ALA A 218 18.63 -7.94 -18.95
CA ALA A 218 18.91 -9.03 -18.02
C ALA A 218 17.75 -9.16 -17.03
N ILE A 219 16.99 -10.25 -17.17
CA ILE A 219 15.80 -10.53 -16.35
C ILE A 219 16.17 -11.51 -15.26
N TRP A 220 15.81 -11.19 -14.02
CA TRP A 220 16.07 -12.03 -12.87
C TRP A 220 15.08 -11.79 -11.72
N SER A 221 14.97 -12.76 -10.83
CA SER A 221 14.12 -12.67 -9.65
C SER A 221 14.77 -13.34 -8.45
N VAL A 222 14.30 -12.94 -7.28
CA VAL A 222 14.77 -13.40 -5.98
C VAL A 222 13.56 -13.56 -5.07
N GLY A 223 13.54 -14.61 -4.25
CA GLY A 223 12.43 -14.87 -3.34
C GLY A 223 12.79 -15.79 -2.18
N THR A 224 11.83 -15.94 -1.27
CA THR A 224 11.92 -16.89 -0.15
C THR A 224 11.39 -18.26 -0.54
N ASP A 225 11.74 -19.28 0.24
CA ASP A 225 11.16 -20.61 0.09
C ASP A 225 9.63 -20.55 0.25
N GLY A 226 8.91 -20.85 -0.82
CA GLY A 226 7.44 -20.82 -0.86
C GLY A 226 6.86 -19.64 -1.65
N ASP A 227 7.67 -18.64 -2.03
CA ASP A 227 7.27 -17.65 -3.03
C ASP A 227 7.20 -18.29 -4.41
N ALA A 228 6.15 -17.97 -5.17
CA ALA A 228 6.07 -18.38 -6.57
C ALA A 228 7.07 -17.55 -7.39
N ASP A 229 7.92 -18.21 -8.19
CA ASP A 229 8.76 -17.52 -9.16
C ASP A 229 7.85 -16.82 -10.20
N PRO A 230 7.89 -15.49 -10.31
CA PRO A 230 7.08 -14.75 -11.27
C PRO A 230 7.41 -15.10 -12.73
N PHE A 231 8.56 -15.72 -13.00
CA PHE A 231 8.93 -16.25 -14.32
C PHE A 231 8.68 -17.77 -14.47
N GLY A 232 7.97 -18.38 -13.53
CA GLY A 232 7.73 -19.82 -13.39
C GLY A 232 6.86 -20.50 -14.45
N VAL A 233 6.91 -20.07 -15.71
CA VAL A 233 6.53 -20.88 -16.88
C VAL A 233 7.56 -20.66 -17.98
N THR A 234 8.25 -21.74 -18.33
CA THR A 234 9.11 -21.94 -19.50
C THR A 234 8.69 -21.08 -20.69
N VAL A 235 9.34 -19.94 -20.88
CA VAL A 235 9.64 -19.46 -22.23
C VAL A 235 11.03 -19.97 -22.48
N ALA A 236 11.12 -21.08 -23.22
CA ALA A 236 12.33 -21.41 -23.95
C ALA A 236 12.57 -20.27 -24.95
N LEU A 237 13.16 -19.18 -24.48
CA LEU A 237 13.96 -18.34 -25.35
C LEU A 237 15.18 -19.22 -25.65
N ASP A 238 15.26 -19.64 -26.91
CA ASP A 238 16.39 -20.27 -27.54
C ASP A 238 17.61 -19.34 -27.42
N LEU A 239 18.17 -19.23 -26.21
CA LEU A 239 19.49 -18.70 -25.96
C LEU A 239 20.38 -19.93 -25.96
N SER A 240 21.06 -20.15 -27.09
CA SER A 240 22.12 -21.14 -27.16
C SER A 240 23.09 -20.89 -26.01
N LEU A 241 23.55 -21.98 -25.39
CA LEU A 241 24.48 -22.02 -24.25
C LEU A 241 25.85 -21.33 -24.50
N GLU A 242 26.00 -20.57 -25.59
CA GLU A 242 27.25 -20.02 -26.09
C GLU A 242 27.54 -18.57 -25.63
N GLU A 243 26.58 -17.88 -24.98
CA GLU A 243 26.82 -16.50 -24.47
C GLU A 243 27.24 -16.43 -23.00
N LEU A 244 27.34 -17.57 -22.29
CA LEU A 244 28.08 -17.68 -21.03
C LEU A 244 29.58 -17.73 -21.34
N THR A 245 30.14 -16.59 -21.76
CA THR A 245 31.58 -16.50 -22.02
C THR A 245 32.36 -16.59 -20.71
N VAL A 246 33.12 -17.67 -20.57
CA VAL A 246 34.21 -17.77 -19.60
C VAL A 246 35.32 -16.85 -20.08
N GLY A 247 35.46 -15.69 -19.43
CA GLY A 247 36.58 -14.77 -19.53
C GLY A 247 37.22 -14.56 -18.17
#